data_AF-A0AAU5XEI7-F1
#
_entry.id   AF-A0AAU5XEI7-F1
#
_cell.length_a   1.000
_cell.length_b   1.000
_cell.length_c   1.000
_cell.angle_alpha   90.00
_cell.angle_beta   90.00
_cell.angle_gamma   90.00
#
_symmetry.space_group_name_H-M   'P 1'
#
loop_
_entity.id
_entity.type
_entity.pdbx_description
1 polymer ?
#
loop_
_entity_poly.entity_id
_entity_poly.type
_entity_poly.pdbx_seq_one_letter_code
_entity_poly.pdbx_strand_id
1 'polypeptide(L)' 'MAGSELGYEDLAPMPVLVEEAGGRATDLSGGPSLSGPDTAVVSTGRFHDELLGLLRPPG' A
#
# COMPACT_ATOMS: atom_id res chain seq x y z
N MET A 1 -21.21 -10.20 -8.97
CA MET A 1 -20.04 -10.07 -8.09
C MET A 1 -19.37 -8.77 -8.48
N ALA A 2 -19.42 -7.73 -7.65
CA ALA A 2 -18.55 -6.58 -7.87
C ALA A 2 -17.13 -7.09 -7.67
N GLY A 3 -16.26 -6.97 -8.67
CA GLY A 3 -14.82 -7.19 -8.46
C GLY A 3 -14.39 -6.29 -7.31
N SER A 4 -13.38 -6.71 -6.54
CA SER A 4 -12.67 -5.76 -5.69
C SER A 4 -12.33 -4.54 -6.55
N GLU A 5 -12.62 -3.33 -6.05
CA GLU A 5 -12.52 -2.11 -6.86
C GLU A 5 -11.09 -1.83 -7.35
N LEU A 6 -10.11 -2.56 -6.81
CA LEU A 6 -8.72 -2.67 -7.27
C LEU A 6 -8.34 -4.17 -7.37
N GLY A 7 -7.85 -4.59 -8.53
CA GLY A 7 -7.27 -5.92 -8.77
C GLY A 7 -5.76 -5.95 -8.54
N TYR A 8 -5.18 -7.15 -8.59
CA TYR A 8 -3.71 -7.31 -8.49
C TYR A 8 -3.00 -6.54 -9.61
N GLU A 9 -3.55 -6.58 -10.82
CA GLU A 9 -3.05 -5.86 -11.99
C GLU A 9 -2.99 -4.34 -11.79
N ASP A 10 -3.86 -3.77 -10.96
CA ASP A 10 -3.85 -2.33 -10.64
C ASP A 10 -2.77 -1.98 -9.61
N LEU A 11 -2.45 -2.92 -8.71
CA LEU A 11 -1.45 -2.75 -7.66
C LEU A 11 -0.03 -3.10 -8.11
N ALA A 12 0.12 -4.05 -9.05
CA ALA A 12 1.40 -4.52 -9.55
C ALA A 12 2.35 -3.40 -10.03
N PRO A 13 1.91 -2.36 -10.77
CA PRO A 13 2.81 -1.29 -11.21
C PRO A 13 3.10 -0.24 -10.14
N MET A 14 2.32 -0.17 -9.06
CA MET A 14 2.37 0.93 -8.09
C MET A 14 3.72 1.06 -7.35
N PRO A 15 4.38 -0.02 -6.88
CA PRO A 15 5.67 0.11 -6.19
C PRO A 15 6.70 0.82 -7.06
N VAL A 16 6.82 0.42 -8.33
CA VAL A 16 7.77 1.03 -9.27
C VAL A 16 7.46 2.52 -9.46
N LEU A 17 6.23 2.88 -9.79
CA LEU A 17 5.87 4.29 -10.06
C LEU A 17 6.05 5.18 -8.82
N VAL A 18 5.65 4.68 -7.64
CA VAL A 18 5.67 5.42 -6.38
C VAL A 18 7.09 5.58 -5.86
N GLU A 19 7.89 4.51 -5.86
CA GLU A 19 9.25 4.53 -5.31
C GLU A 19 10.20 5.36 -6.18
N GLU A 20 10.07 5.30 -7.51
CA GLU A 20 10.84 6.16 -8.42
C GLU A 20 10.51 7.66 -8.25
N ALA A 21 9.28 7.97 -7.83
CA ALA A 21 8.87 9.33 -7.46
C ALA A 21 9.31 9.73 -6.03
N GLY A 22 10.03 8.86 -5.30
CA GLY A 22 10.46 9.07 -3.92
C GLY A 22 9.38 8.83 -2.86
N GLY A 23 8.26 8.21 -3.24
CA GLY A 23 7.20 7.78 -2.33
C GLY A 23 7.50 6.44 -1.66
N ARG A 24 6.50 5.92 -0.96
CA ARG A 24 6.52 4.57 -0.35
C ARG A 24 5.23 3.83 -0.64
N ALA A 25 5.34 2.54 -0.96
CA ALA A 25 4.24 1.61 -1.14
C ALA A 25 4.45 0.37 -0.25
N THR A 26 3.49 0.04 0.61
CA THR A 26 3.55 -1.14 1.50
C THR A 26 2.19 -1.81 1.64
N ASP A 27 2.13 -2.95 2.31
CA ASP A 27 0.88 -3.47 2.89
C ASP A 27 0.55 -2.75 4.23
N LEU A 28 -0.54 -3.14 4.89
CA LEU A 28 -0.95 -2.59 6.20
C LEU A 28 0.02 -2.93 7.36
N SER A 29 0.88 -3.95 7.19
CA SER A 29 1.93 -4.29 8.14
C SER A 29 3.19 -3.44 7.97
N GLY A 30 3.30 -2.71 6.85
CA GLY A 30 4.49 -1.97 6.45
C GLY A 30 5.49 -2.81 5.66
N GLY A 31 5.10 -4.04 5.27
CA GLY A 31 5.88 -4.93 4.41
C GLY A 31 5.65 -4.67 2.92
N PRO A 32 6.30 -5.43 2.02
CA PRO A 32 6.13 -5.28 0.58
C PRO A 32 4.66 -5.41 0.15
N SER A 33 4.14 -4.43 -0.60
CA SER A 33 2.70 -4.37 -0.95
C SER A 33 2.22 -5.50 -1.87
N LEU A 34 3.12 -6.19 -2.56
CA LEU A 34 2.78 -7.30 -3.47
C LEU A 34 2.88 -8.69 -2.83
N SER A 35 3.21 -8.75 -1.54
CA SER A 35 3.39 -10.01 -0.79
C SER A 35 2.27 -10.27 0.23
N GLY A 36 1.37 -9.31 0.44
CA GLY A 36 0.31 -9.33 1.45
C GLY A 36 -1.10 -9.55 0.89
N PRO A 37 -2.14 -9.48 1.74
CA PRO A 37 -3.54 -9.41 1.29
C PRO A 37 -3.72 -8.22 0.33
N ASP A 38 -4.71 -8.25 -0.56
CA ASP A 38 -5.01 -7.27 -1.63
C ASP A 38 -5.22 -5.83 -1.10
N THR A 39 -4.17 -5.23 -0.54
CA THR A 39 -4.20 -3.99 0.21
C THR A 39 -2.85 -3.31 0.06
N ALA A 40 -2.88 -2.05 -0.36
CA ALA A 40 -1.70 -1.23 -0.49
C ALA A 40 -1.90 0.11 0.21
N VAL A 41 -0.86 0.57 0.89
CA VAL A 41 -0.75 1.92 1.45
C VAL A 41 0.31 2.66 0.65
N VAL A 42 -0.08 3.77 0.03
CA VAL A 42 0.80 4.60 -0.81
C VAL A 42 0.89 5.99 -0.21
N SER A 43 2.09 6.54 -0.14
CA SER A 43 2.32 7.88 0.44
C SER A 43 3.56 8.56 -0.13
N THR A 44 3.72 9.85 0.14
CA THR A 44 4.96 10.63 -0.12
C THR A 44 6.13 10.27 0.82
N GLY A 45 5.98 9.26 1.67
CA GLY A 45 7.04 8.72 2.52
C GLY A 45 7.12 9.33 3.91
N ARG A 46 7.10 10.66 4.04
CA ARG A 46 7.36 11.37 5.32
C ARG A 46 6.50 10.90 6.51
N PHE A 47 5.23 10.60 6.26
CA PHE A 47 4.26 10.22 7.29
C PHE A 47 3.75 8.78 7.10
N HIS A 48 4.47 7.96 6.34
CA HIS A 48 3.99 6.63 5.98
C HIS A 48 3.72 5.75 7.21
N ASP A 49 4.66 5.71 8.16
CA ASP A 49 4.53 4.87 9.34
C ASP A 49 3.45 5.39 10.31
N GLU A 50 3.24 6.72 10.36
CA GLU A 50 2.14 7.33 11.10
C GLU A 50 0.79 6.96 10.49
N LEU A 51 0.67 7.02 9.17
CA LEU A 51 -0.52 6.57 8.44
C LEU A 51 -0.81 5.08 8.70
N LEU A 52 0.20 4.21 8.68
CA LEU A 52 0.04 2.80 9.05
C LEU A 52 -0.50 2.65 10.48
N GLY A 53 -0.02 3.47 11.42
CA GLY A 53 -0.53 3.50 12.79
C GLY A 53 -2.03 3.87 12.89
N LEU A 54 -2.51 4.77 12.03
CA LEU A 54 -3.92 5.18 11.98
C LEU A 54 -4.83 4.15 11.29
N LEU A 55 -4.31 3.43 10.29
CA LEU A 55 -5.08 2.47 9.50
C LEU A 55 -5.18 1.08 10.16
N ARG A 56 -4.28 0.76 11.08
CA ARG A 56 -4.34 -0.52 11.80
C ARG A 56 -5.58 -0.54 12.70
N PRO A 57 -6.44 -1.57 12.60
CA PRO A 57 -7.55 -1.70 13.53
C PRO A 57 -7.02 -1.79 14.97
N PRO A 58 -7.75 -1.25 15.96
CA PRO A 58 -7.42 -1.47 17.36
C PRO A 58 -7.43 -2.97 17.63
N GLY A 59 -6.41 -3.44 18.36
CA GLY A 59 -6.27 -4.86 18.74
C GLY A 59 -7.43 -5.37 19.58
#